data_AF-A0A2W1AY93-F1
#
_entry.id   AF-A0A2W1AY93-F1
#
_cell.length_a   1.000
_cell.length_b   1.000
_cell.length_c   1.000
_cell.angle_alpha   90.00
_cell.angle_beta   90.00
_cell.angle_gamma   90.00
#
_symmetry.space_group_name_H-M   'P 1'
#
loop_
_entity.id
_entity.type
_entity.pdbx_description
1 polymer ?
#
loop_
_entity_poly.entity_id
_entity_poly.type
_entity_poly.pdbx_seq_one_letter_code
_entity_poly.pdbx_strand_id
1 'polypeptide(L)'
;MIDRYDSLIVTFTTRLLVPFIQIFALYVIAHGHFSPGGGFQGGAILAASGLLVRISLGQPVVRWFTHSRMRWLGAAGLLIFAGTGIVPLFFGSAYLDYSGLPIPFLSGAALRATGILIVEIGIAMAVLGILLTIFDHLSGWDR
;
A
#
# COMPACT_ATOMS: atom_id res chain seq x y z
N MET A 1 -22.21 -13.82 -0.63
CA MET A 1 -22.36 -12.40 -0.97
C MET A 1 -22.35 -11.65 0.35
N ILE A 2 -21.36 -10.78 0.61
CA ILE A 2 -21.31 -10.02 1.86
C ILE A 2 -22.32 -8.88 1.72
N ASP A 3 -23.49 -9.06 2.31
CA ASP A 3 -24.49 -8.02 2.40
C ASP A 3 -24.07 -6.98 3.44
N ARG A 4 -24.56 -5.74 3.25
CA ARG A 4 -24.27 -4.65 4.18
C ARG A 4 -24.70 -5.03 5.58
N TYR A 5 -23.84 -4.81 6.56
CA TYR A 5 -24.23 -4.98 7.96
C TYR A 5 -25.14 -3.82 8.36
N ASP A 6 -26.43 -4.09 8.55
CA ASP A 6 -27.45 -3.09 8.90
C ASP A 6 -27.33 -2.67 10.38
N SER A 7 -26.23 -2.00 10.70
CA SER A 7 -26.00 -1.35 11.99
C SER A 7 -25.52 0.07 11.77
N LEU A 8 -26.29 1.03 12.31
CA LEU A 8 -25.94 2.44 12.31
C LEU A 8 -24.63 2.69 13.06
N ILE A 9 -24.43 1.97 14.17
CA ILE A 9 -23.21 2.07 14.99
C ILE A 9 -22.00 1.62 14.16
N VAL A 10 -22.06 0.45 13.53
CA VAL A 10 -20.95 -0.07 12.70
C VAL A 10 -20.65 0.86 11.53
N THR A 11 -21.69 1.36 10.84
CA THR A 11 -21.52 2.31 9.73
C THR A 11 -20.82 3.59 10.18
N PHE A 12 -21.26 4.19 11.29
CA PHE A 12 -20.70 5.43 11.81
C PHE A 12 -19.25 5.23 12.29
N THR A 13 -19.01 4.20 13.11
CA THR A 13 -17.68 3.87 13.61
C THR A 13 -16.70 3.59 12.48
N THR A 14 -17.12 2.86 11.44
CA THR A 14 -16.27 2.61 10.27
C THR A 14 -15.87 3.90 9.56
N ARG A 15 -16.84 4.77 9.27
CA ARG A 15 -16.57 6.06 8.61
C ARG A 15 -15.66 6.97 9.44
N LEU A 16 -15.78 6.90 10.77
CA LEU A 16 -14.93 7.64 11.68
C LEU A 16 -13.51 7.07 11.71
N LEU A 17 -13.34 5.76 11.87
CA LEU A 17 -12.03 5.14 12.11
C LEU A 17 -11.15 5.02 10.85
N VAL A 18 -11.73 4.75 9.69
CA VAL A 18 -10.99 4.55 8.43
C VAL A 18 -9.95 5.65 8.14
N PRO A 19 -10.28 6.96 8.20
CA PRO A 19 -9.28 8.00 7.95
C PRO A 19 -8.13 7.97 8.97
N PHE A 20 -8.40 7.69 10.25
CA PHE A 20 -7.33 7.58 11.26
C PHE A 20 -6.43 6.36 11.02
N ILE A 21 -7.02 5.22 10.67
CA ILE A 21 -6.26 4.01 10.32
C ILE A 21 -5.35 4.28 9.11
N GLN A 22 -5.87 4.97 8.09
CA GLN A 22 -5.11 5.30 6.89
C GLN A 22 -3.97 6.29 7.17
N ILE A 23 -4.23 7.35 7.95
CA ILE A 23 -3.19 8.30 8.37
C ILE A 23 -2.09 7.59 9.16
N PHE A 24 -2.47 6.71 10.10
CA PHE A 24 -1.50 5.92 10.86
C PHE A 24 -0.68 4.99 9.96
N ALA A 25 -1.31 4.35 8.97
CA ALA A 25 -0.59 3.53 8.00
C ALA A 25 0.42 4.35 7.19
N LEU A 26 0.05 5.54 6.72
CA LEU A 26 0.95 6.44 6.01
C LEU A 26 2.13 6.88 6.89
N TYR A 27 1.90 7.12 8.19
CA TYR A 27 2.97 7.37 9.14
C TYR A 27 3.94 6.19 9.26
N VAL A 28 3.42 4.96 9.39
CA VAL A 28 4.23 3.72 9.48
C VAL A 28 5.07 3.50 8.22
N ILE A 29 4.55 3.86 7.04
CA ILE A 29 5.30 3.79 5.78
C ILE A 29 6.39 4.86 5.77
N ALA A 30 6.06 6.12 6.04
CA ALA A 30 7.00 7.24 5.95
C ALA A 30 8.17 7.14 6.94
N HIS A 31 7.97 6.47 8.08
CA HIS A 31 8.97 6.34 9.16
C HIS A 31 9.58 4.94 9.25
N GLY A 32 9.40 4.08 8.26
CA GLY A 32 9.90 2.69 8.30
C GLY A 32 11.43 2.60 8.37
N HIS A 33 12.14 3.58 7.83
CA HIS A 33 13.60 3.67 7.94
C HIS A 33 14.14 4.12 9.31
N PHE A 34 13.31 4.70 10.18
CA PHE A 34 13.72 5.20 11.51
C PHE A 34 13.08 4.44 12.68
N SER A 35 12.01 3.70 12.44
CA SER A 35 11.20 3.07 13.47
C SER A 35 10.73 1.68 13.04
N PRO A 36 10.34 0.79 13.97
CA PRO A 36 9.73 -0.48 13.60
C PRO A 36 8.49 -0.26 12.74
N GLY A 37 8.50 -0.78 11.50
CA GLY A 37 7.44 -0.51 10.55
C GLY A 37 7.90 -0.71 9.10
N GLY A 38 7.39 0.15 8.21
CA GLY A 38 7.72 0.17 6.80
C GLY A 38 6.57 -0.22 5.88
N GLY A 39 6.93 -0.47 4.61
CA GLY A 39 5.98 -0.68 3.53
C GLY A 39 5.03 -1.85 3.74
N PHE A 40 5.52 -2.98 4.28
CA PHE A 40 4.70 -4.18 4.45
C PHE A 40 3.62 -3.98 5.51
N GLN A 41 4.01 -3.54 6.70
CA GLN A 41 3.13 -3.33 7.85
C GLN A 41 2.14 -2.20 7.55
N GLY A 42 2.63 -1.09 6.98
CA GLY A 42 1.76 0.01 6.56
C GLY A 42 0.77 -0.41 5.47
N GLY A 43 1.22 -1.16 4.46
CA GLY A 43 0.35 -1.73 3.44
C GLY A 43 -0.72 -2.67 4.02
N ALA A 44 -0.37 -3.49 5.02
CA ALA A 44 -1.32 -4.36 5.71
C ALA A 44 -2.35 -3.58 6.53
N ILE A 45 -1.96 -2.48 7.19
CA ILE A 45 -2.89 -1.58 7.90
C ILE A 45 -3.83 -0.87 6.90
N LEU A 46 -3.31 -0.41 5.76
CA LEU A 46 -4.14 0.13 4.68
C LEU A 46 -5.13 -0.92 4.18
N ALA A 47 -4.68 -2.16 3.96
CA ALA A 47 -5.55 -3.25 3.55
C ALA A 47 -6.65 -3.47 4.60
N ALA A 48 -6.31 -3.56 5.89
CA ALA A 48 -7.28 -3.70 6.97
C ALA A 48 -8.34 -2.59 6.96
N SER A 49 -7.96 -1.34 6.69
CA SER A 49 -8.92 -0.23 6.53
C SER A 49 -9.85 -0.44 5.33
N GLY A 50 -9.30 -0.95 4.21
CA GLY A 50 -10.06 -1.26 3.01
C GLY A 50 -11.03 -2.42 3.22
N LEU A 51 -10.58 -3.49 3.90
CA LEU A 51 -11.39 -4.62 4.33
C LEU A 51 -12.53 -4.17 5.27
N LEU A 52 -12.26 -3.27 6.21
CA LEU A 52 -13.28 -2.72 7.12
C LEU A 52 -14.40 -2.00 6.35
N VAL A 53 -14.04 -1.12 5.41
CA VAL A 53 -15.03 -0.44 4.54
C VAL A 53 -15.88 -1.47 3.80
N ARG A 54 -15.21 -2.46 3.25
CA ARG A 54 -15.77 -3.55 2.46
C ARG A 54 -16.80 -4.34 3.25
N ILE A 55 -16.46 -4.86 4.42
CA ILE A 55 -17.36 -5.70 5.24
C ILE A 55 -18.49 -4.88 5.90
N SER A 56 -18.25 -3.61 6.20
CA SER A 56 -19.22 -2.79 6.95
C SER A 56 -20.17 -2.00 6.06
N LEU A 57 -19.71 -1.52 4.90
CA LEU A 57 -20.47 -0.61 4.03
C LEU A 57 -20.94 -1.26 2.71
N GLY A 58 -20.39 -2.42 2.35
CA GLY A 58 -20.73 -3.14 1.13
C GLY A 58 -20.27 -2.45 -0.17
N GLN A 59 -20.70 -3.01 -1.30
CA GLN A 59 -20.24 -2.62 -2.66
C GLN A 59 -20.46 -1.15 -3.08
N PRO A 60 -21.59 -0.47 -2.78
CA PRO A 60 -21.89 0.79 -3.46
C PRO A 60 -20.98 1.96 -3.07
N VAL A 61 -20.23 1.84 -1.97
CA VAL A 61 -19.39 2.94 -1.45
C VAL A 61 -17.99 2.96 -2.06
N VAL A 62 -17.52 1.86 -2.65
CA VAL A 62 -16.10 1.67 -2.94
C VAL A 62 -15.74 1.79 -4.42
N ARG A 63 -16.28 2.82 -5.09
CA ARG A 63 -16.04 3.10 -6.53
C ARG A 63 -14.55 3.13 -6.92
N TRP A 64 -13.66 3.49 -6.00
CA TRP A 64 -12.21 3.56 -6.26
C TRP A 64 -11.43 2.27 -6.00
N PHE A 65 -11.96 1.34 -5.19
CA PHE A 65 -11.27 0.08 -4.83
C PHE A 65 -11.90 -1.14 -5.51
N THR A 66 -12.15 -1.02 -6.82
CA THR A 66 -12.60 -2.16 -7.61
C THR A 66 -11.50 -3.23 -7.65
N HIS A 67 -11.91 -4.48 -7.76
CA HIS A 67 -11.01 -5.63 -7.83
C HIS A 67 -9.90 -5.45 -8.88
N SER A 68 -10.27 -5.02 -10.09
CA SER A 68 -9.32 -4.75 -11.18
C SER A 68 -8.29 -3.67 -10.80
N ARG A 69 -8.72 -2.57 -10.17
CA ARG A 69 -7.81 -1.50 -9.74
C ARG A 69 -6.86 -1.96 -8.65
N MET A 70 -7.33 -2.76 -7.70
CA MET A 70 -6.47 -3.30 -6.63
C MET A 70 -5.43 -4.28 -7.17
N ARG A 71 -5.80 -5.09 -8.17
CA ARG A 71 -4.87 -5.97 -8.88
C ARG A 71 -3.78 -5.18 -9.60
N TRP A 72 -4.16 -4.12 -10.33
CA TRP A 72 -3.21 -3.22 -11.00
C TRP A 72 -2.35 -2.43 -10.01
N LEU A 73 -2.90 -2.00 -8.88
CA LEU A 73 -2.14 -1.35 -7.81
C LEU A 73 -1.07 -2.29 -7.26
N GLY A 74 -1.43 -3.56 -7.06
CA GLY A 74 -0.52 -4.61 -6.62
C GLY A 74 0.66 -4.80 -7.57
N ALA A 75 0.36 -4.94 -8.86
CA ALA A 75 1.37 -5.06 -9.92
C ALA A 75 2.24 -3.81 -10.04
N ALA A 76 1.65 -2.60 -9.98
CA ALA A 76 2.39 -1.35 -10.01
C ALA A 76 3.35 -1.23 -8.81
N GLY A 77 2.93 -1.63 -7.62
CA GLY A 77 3.79 -1.68 -6.43
C GLY A 77 5.01 -2.59 -6.62
N LEU A 78 4.80 -3.78 -7.18
CA LEU A 78 5.89 -4.71 -7.49
C LEU A 78 6.84 -4.15 -8.55
N LEU A 79 6.32 -3.46 -9.57
CA LEU A 79 7.13 -2.79 -10.59
C LEU A 79 7.94 -1.63 -10.02
N ILE A 80 7.39 -0.86 -9.07
CA ILE A 80 8.13 0.18 -8.36
C ILE A 80 9.29 -0.45 -7.59
N PHE A 81 9.04 -1.48 -6.79
CA PHE A 81 10.09 -2.21 -6.06
C PHE A 81 11.20 -2.71 -6.99
N ALA A 82 10.83 -3.46 -8.03
CA ALA A 82 11.77 -4.03 -8.97
C ALA A 82 12.53 -2.96 -9.75
N GLY A 83 11.81 -1.93 -10.22
CA GLY A 83 12.37 -0.80 -10.96
C GLY A 83 13.39 -0.02 -10.14
N THR A 84 13.08 0.31 -8.88
CA THR A 84 14.02 1.01 -7.98
C THR A 84 15.28 0.19 -7.74
N GLY A 85 15.19 -1.14 -7.69
CA GLY A 85 16.37 -2.01 -7.58
C GLY A 85 17.16 -2.15 -8.87
N ILE A 86 16.51 -2.14 -10.03
CA ILE A 86 17.14 -2.29 -11.35
C ILE A 86 17.83 -1.00 -11.81
N VAL A 87 17.25 0.17 -11.53
CA VAL A 87 17.78 1.46 -12.00
C VAL A 87 19.27 1.65 -11.66
N PRO A 88 19.75 1.40 -10.43
CA PRO A 88 21.17 1.52 -10.07
C PRO A 88 22.13 0.67 -10.91
N LEU A 89 21.68 -0.47 -11.47
CA LEU A 89 22.50 -1.34 -12.32
C LEU A 89 22.94 -0.62 -13.61
N PHE A 90 22.08 0.24 -14.16
CA PHE A 90 22.41 1.05 -15.35
C PHE A 90 23.46 2.13 -15.07
N PHE A 91 23.75 2.41 -13.79
CA PHE A 91 24.74 3.39 -13.34
C PHE A 91 25.95 2.73 -12.66
N GLY A 92 26.16 1.43 -12.89
CA GLY A 92 27.34 0.69 -12.40
C GLY A 92 27.31 0.32 -10.92
N SER A 93 26.16 0.49 -10.25
CA SER A 93 25.96 0.08 -8.85
C SER A 93 25.30 -1.30 -8.77
N ALA A 94 25.26 -1.91 -7.59
CA ALA A 94 24.59 -3.21 -7.39
C ALA A 94 23.05 -3.08 -7.36
N TYR A 95 22.34 -4.20 -7.49
CA TYR A 95 20.88 -4.23 -7.33
C TYR A 95 20.48 -3.72 -5.94
N LEU A 96 19.50 -2.82 -5.88
CA LEU A 96 19.06 -2.10 -4.67
C LEU A 96 20.14 -1.24 -3.99
N ASP A 97 21.28 -1.00 -4.63
CA ASP A 97 22.22 0.01 -4.16
C ASP A 97 21.68 1.41 -4.49
N TYR A 98 20.98 1.99 -3.51
CA TYR A 98 20.36 3.31 -3.67
C TYR A 98 21.35 4.44 -3.94
N SER A 99 22.66 4.24 -3.70
CA SER A 99 23.65 5.26 -4.03
C SER A 99 23.81 5.49 -5.53
N GLY A 100 23.41 4.51 -6.36
CA GLY A 100 23.38 4.62 -7.82
C GLY A 100 22.06 5.17 -8.39
N LEU A 101 21.12 5.63 -7.57
CA LEU A 101 19.87 6.21 -8.07
C LEU A 101 20.11 7.61 -8.67
N PRO A 102 19.68 7.89 -9.91
CA PRO A 102 19.92 9.16 -10.59
C PRO A 102 18.89 10.24 -10.20
N ILE A 103 18.75 10.53 -8.90
CA ILE A 103 17.82 11.56 -8.42
C ILE A 103 18.57 12.90 -8.29
N PRO A 104 18.24 13.92 -9.10
CA PRO A 104 18.91 15.22 -9.04
C PRO A 104 18.84 15.83 -7.63
N PHE A 105 19.89 16.56 -7.25
CA PHE A 105 19.98 17.30 -5.99
C PHE A 105 20.00 16.45 -4.69
N LEU A 106 20.00 15.12 -4.77
CA LEU A 106 20.15 14.22 -3.63
C LEU A 106 21.49 13.48 -3.67
N SER A 107 22.12 13.31 -2.51
CA SER A 107 23.35 12.52 -2.37
C SER A 107 23.47 11.89 -0.98
N GLY A 108 24.41 10.96 -0.83
CA GLY A 108 24.77 10.39 0.47
C GLY A 108 23.61 9.70 1.20
N ALA A 109 23.38 10.10 2.46
CA ALA A 109 22.32 9.52 3.29
C ALA A 109 20.92 9.90 2.81
N ALA A 110 20.73 11.13 2.31
CA ALA A 110 19.44 11.60 1.82
C ALA A 110 18.96 10.78 0.61
N LEU A 111 19.86 10.50 -0.35
CA LEU A 111 19.56 9.67 -1.52
C LEU A 111 19.13 8.25 -1.11
N ARG A 112 19.85 7.65 -0.15
CA ARG A 112 19.50 6.32 0.38
C ARG A 112 18.15 6.31 1.08
N ALA A 113 17.87 7.29 1.94
CA ALA A 113 16.59 7.42 2.62
C ALA A 113 15.43 7.56 1.63
N THR A 114 15.61 8.35 0.56
CA THR A 114 14.62 8.46 -0.52
C THR A 114 14.45 7.15 -1.28
N GLY A 115 15.54 6.44 -1.61
CA GLY A 115 15.47 5.12 -2.26
C GLY A 115 14.71 4.09 -1.42
N ILE A 116 14.97 4.05 -0.12
CA ILE A 116 14.23 3.21 0.85
C ILE A 116 12.75 3.58 0.85
N LEU A 117 12.42 4.87 0.96
CA LEU A 117 11.03 5.32 0.97
C LEU A 117 10.27 4.95 -0.31
N ILE A 118 10.90 5.07 -1.48
CA ILE A 118 10.29 4.66 -2.76
C ILE A 118 9.98 3.15 -2.75
N VAL A 119 10.93 2.33 -2.27
CA VAL A 119 10.74 0.89 -2.11
C VAL A 119 9.61 0.58 -1.12
N GLU A 120 9.55 1.27 0.02
CA GLU A 120 8.49 1.09 1.02
C GLU A 120 7.12 1.45 0.46
N ILE A 121 7.00 2.51 -0.35
CA ILE A 121 5.77 2.86 -1.05
C ILE A 121 5.37 1.75 -2.03
N GLY A 122 6.32 1.24 -2.83
CA GLY A 122 6.08 0.14 -3.75
C GLY A 122 5.58 -1.12 -3.04
N ILE A 123 6.21 -1.50 -1.93
CA ILE A 123 5.78 -2.63 -1.10
C ILE A 123 4.39 -2.37 -0.50
N ALA A 124 4.11 -1.18 0.03
CA ALA A 124 2.81 -0.85 0.60
C ALA A 124 1.68 -0.96 -0.42
N MET A 125 1.90 -0.47 -1.65
CA MET A 125 0.96 -0.62 -2.77
C MET A 125 0.75 -2.08 -3.14
N ALA A 126 1.83 -2.87 -3.21
CA ALA A 126 1.78 -4.30 -3.48
C ALA A 126 0.93 -5.04 -2.44
N VAL A 127 1.23 -4.83 -1.16
CA VAL A 127 0.53 -5.48 -0.05
C VAL A 127 -0.94 -5.08 0.02
N LEU A 128 -1.25 -3.78 -0.08
CA LEU A 128 -2.63 -3.27 -0.12
C LEU A 128 -3.41 -3.93 -1.26
N GLY A 129 -2.88 -3.85 -2.48
CA GLY A 129 -3.54 -4.36 -3.68
C GLY A 129 -3.77 -5.86 -3.64
N ILE A 130 -2.74 -6.63 -3.25
CA ILE A 130 -2.79 -8.09 -3.20
C ILE A 130 -3.73 -8.58 -2.10
N LEU A 131 -3.67 -8.03 -0.89
CA LEU A 131 -4.55 -8.46 0.21
C LEU A 131 -6.03 -8.20 -0.11
N LEU A 132 -6.34 -7.05 -0.70
CA LEU A 132 -7.71 -6.76 -1.14
C LEU A 132 -8.15 -7.66 -2.30
N THR A 133 -7.25 -7.97 -3.23
CA THR A 133 -7.53 -8.89 -4.35
C THR A 133 -7.78 -10.32 -3.85
N ILE A 134 -6.97 -10.81 -2.90
CA ILE A 134 -7.17 -12.11 -2.25
C ILE A 134 -8.53 -12.14 -1.57
N PHE A 135 -8.86 -11.10 -0.79
CA PHE A 135 -10.15 -11.00 -0.13
C PHE A 135 -11.30 -11.06 -1.14
N ASP A 136 -11.23 -10.27 -2.22
CA ASP A 136 -12.27 -10.25 -3.26
C ASP A 136 -12.49 -11.64 -3.84
N HIS A 137 -11.40 -12.34 -4.15
CA HIS A 137 -11.48 -13.67 -4.75
C HIS A 137 -12.08 -14.71 -3.79
N LEU A 138 -11.69 -14.67 -2.51
CA LEU A 138 -12.20 -15.60 -1.49
C LEU A 138 -13.66 -15.33 -1.11
N SER A 139 -14.10 -14.07 -1.15
CA SER A 139 -15.47 -13.67 -0.79
C SER A 139 -16.44 -13.67 -1.97
N GLY A 140 -15.96 -13.92 -3.19
CA GLY A 140 -16.74 -13.86 -4.43
C GLY A 140 -17.11 -12.44 -4.82
N TRP A 141 -16.30 -11.46 -4.43
CA TRP A 141 -16.49 -10.03 -4.72
C TRP A 141 -15.97 -9.60 -6.09
N ASP A 142 -15.23 -10.47 -6.74
CA ASP A 142 -14.68 -10.29 -8.09
C ASP A 142 -15.65 -10.69 -9.20
N ARG A 143 -16.80 -11.28 -8.85
CA ARG A 143 -17.90 -11.68 -9.76
C ARG A 143 -19.07 -10.71 -9.67
#